data_AF-A0A661ND08-F1
#
_entry.id   AF-A0A661ND08-F1
#
_cell.length_a   1.000
_cell.length_b   1.000
_cell.length_c   1.000
_cell.angle_alpha   90.00
_cell.angle_beta   90.00
_cell.angle_gamma   90.00
#
_symmetry.space_group_name_H-M   'P 1'
#
loop_
_entity.id
_entity.type
_entity.pdbx_description
1 polymer ?
#
loop_
_entity_poly.entity_id
_entity_poly.type
_entity_poly.pdbx_seq_one_letter_code
_entity_poly.pdbx_strand_id
1 'polypeptide(L)'
;MGNPATPSIVYDRCFASSRHCAQKGSSPQRTIRSMSLPDELQRIFDADRVLQEAESVLLRNKSLDEVIALLGRETESALQMEDRKEGTMRLERLADLCAQVPGPRMTDALIAILNDAEPRVRVAAGEALRDLGYERYAELARGIERALDRNADGVAMSELPWVLAEIAEPSALALIRRFLDHSSPDVAAAAIEALAQLADPEALADLERFVGDSRVVLIEDFEDETKTTLGELAEEALEMLGVRREPV
;
A
#
# COMPACT_ATOMS: atom_id res chain seq x y z
N MET A 1 -21.00 -10.05 -27.81
CA MET A 1 -20.86 -8.71 -27.22
C MET A 1 -21.60 -8.73 -25.88
N GLY A 2 -20.86 -8.62 -24.79
CA GLY A 2 -21.39 -8.69 -23.42
C GLY A 2 -20.23 -8.88 -22.47
N ASN A 3 -19.65 -7.76 -22.05
CA ASN A 3 -18.53 -7.65 -21.10
C ASN A 3 -19.06 -7.93 -19.67
N PRO A 4 -18.46 -8.83 -18.86
CA PRO A 4 -18.76 -8.88 -17.44
C PRO A 4 -17.88 -7.88 -16.70
N ALA A 5 -18.54 -6.90 -16.09
CA ALA A 5 -17.94 -5.88 -15.25
C ALA A 5 -17.33 -6.50 -13.98
N THR A 6 -16.13 -6.05 -13.63
CA THR A 6 -15.51 -6.19 -12.32
C THR A 6 -16.32 -5.41 -11.26
N PRO A 7 -16.53 -5.94 -10.04
CA PRO A 7 -17.16 -5.18 -8.98
C PRO A 7 -16.14 -4.29 -8.26
N SER A 8 -16.39 -2.97 -8.29
CA SER A 8 -15.73 -1.99 -7.44
C SER A 8 -15.96 -2.25 -5.96
N ILE A 9 -14.87 -2.20 -5.19
CA ILE A 9 -14.82 -2.23 -3.73
C ILE A 9 -15.43 -0.92 -3.20
N VAL A 10 -16.50 -1.02 -2.41
CA VAL A 10 -17.07 0.08 -1.62
C VAL A 10 -16.95 -0.32 -0.15
N TYR A 11 -16.00 0.29 0.55
CA TYR A 11 -15.92 0.22 2.01
C TYR A 11 -16.90 1.24 2.61
N ASP A 12 -17.98 0.79 3.24
CA ASP A 12 -18.70 1.64 4.20
C ASP A 12 -19.45 0.85 5.29
N ARG A 13 -19.23 1.29 6.53
CA ARG A 13 -20.04 1.13 7.78
C ARG A 13 -19.85 -0.09 8.68
N CYS A 14 -19.22 0.17 9.82
CA CYS A 14 -19.57 -0.42 11.12
C CYS A 14 -19.85 0.69 12.14
N PHE A 15 -21.14 1.04 12.33
CA PHE A 15 -21.57 1.89 13.44
C PHE A 15 -22.98 1.49 13.88
N ALA A 16 -23.09 0.55 14.83
CA ALA A 16 -24.23 0.51 15.75
C ALA A 16 -24.00 -0.42 16.95
N SER A 17 -24.29 0.15 18.12
CA SER A 17 -24.99 -0.45 19.26
C SER A 17 -24.15 -0.89 20.45
N SER A 18 -24.27 -0.14 21.54
CA SER A 18 -24.71 -0.70 22.83
C SER A 18 -25.12 0.41 23.79
N ARG A 19 -26.40 0.41 24.20
CA ARG A 19 -26.89 1.19 25.35
C ARG A 19 -26.91 0.29 26.59
N HIS A 20 -26.81 0.96 27.74
CA HIS A 20 -27.26 0.56 29.09
C HIS A 20 -26.28 -0.16 30.04
N CYS A 21 -25.69 0.62 30.96
CA CYS A 21 -25.93 0.46 32.40
C CYS A 21 -25.52 1.74 33.16
N ALA A 22 -26.43 2.27 33.98
CA ALA A 22 -26.22 3.43 34.83
C ALA A 22 -25.95 2.97 36.27
N GLN A 23 -24.93 3.54 36.92
CA GLN A 23 -24.92 3.66 38.38
C GLN A 23 -24.09 4.88 38.84
N LYS A 24 -24.61 5.52 39.89
CA LYS A 24 -24.33 6.88 40.36
C LYS A 24 -23.03 6.95 41.17
N GLY A 25 -22.24 8.00 40.93
CA GLY A 25 -21.20 8.50 41.82
C GLY A 25 -21.03 10.01 41.62
N SER A 26 -21.38 10.80 42.63
CA SER A 26 -21.35 12.27 42.59
C SER A 26 -19.92 12.81 42.59
N SER A 27 -19.59 13.64 41.61
CA SER A 27 -18.38 14.48 41.58
C SER A 27 -18.71 15.81 40.89
N PRO A 28 -18.08 16.92 41.30
CA PRO A 28 -18.57 18.27 41.01
C PRO A 28 -18.51 18.57 39.52
N GLN A 29 -19.63 19.08 39.01
CA GLN A 29 -19.84 19.43 37.60
C GLN A 29 -18.85 20.53 37.18
N ARG A 30 -17.70 20.13 36.63
CA ARG A 30 -17.08 20.92 35.56
C ARG A 30 -18.10 20.92 34.43
N THR A 31 -18.71 22.08 34.19
CA THR A 31 -19.58 22.28 33.04
C THR A 31 -18.71 22.13 31.79
N ILE A 32 -18.56 20.90 31.30
CA ILE A 32 -18.07 20.66 29.95
C ILE A 32 -19.15 21.27 29.08
N ARG A 33 -18.89 22.45 28.53
CA ARG A 33 -19.73 23.04 27.51
C ARG A 33 -19.61 22.08 26.33
N SER A 34 -20.55 21.14 26.22
CA SER A 34 -20.62 20.23 25.09
C SER A 34 -20.83 21.11 23.86
N MET A 35 -19.82 21.16 22.99
CA MET A 35 -19.91 21.90 21.74
C MET A 35 -21.03 21.30 20.88
N SER A 36 -21.66 22.14 20.05
CA SER A 36 -22.68 21.62 19.14
C SER A 36 -22.01 20.79 18.03
N LEU A 37 -22.74 19.83 17.43
CA LEU A 37 -22.21 19.05 16.31
C LEU A 37 -21.68 19.93 15.16
N PRO A 38 -22.35 21.04 14.77
CA PRO A 38 -21.78 21.99 13.81
C PRO A 38 -20.45 22.61 14.26
N ASP A 39 -20.31 22.96 15.54
CA ASP A 39 -19.06 23.53 16.05
C ASP A 39 -17.92 22.50 16.03
N GLU A 40 -18.21 21.22 16.31
CA GLU A 40 -17.22 20.15 16.21
C GLU A 40 -16.79 19.89 14.76
N LEU A 41 -17.73 19.91 13.81
CA LEU A 41 -17.40 19.82 12.38
C LEU A 41 -16.55 21.00 11.92
N GLN A 42 -16.88 22.21 12.38
CA GLN A 42 -16.10 23.41 12.05
C GLN A 42 -14.65 23.28 12.57
N ARG A 43 -14.45 22.70 13.75
CA ARG A 43 -13.09 22.44 14.27
C ARG A 43 -12.29 21.48 13.40
N ILE A 44 -12.92 20.50 12.77
CA ILE A 44 -12.26 19.60 11.82
C ILE A 44 -11.78 20.39 10.60
N PHE A 45 -12.63 21.23 10.01
CA PHE A 45 -12.24 22.07 8.88
C PHE A 45 -11.16 23.10 9.24
N ASP A 46 -11.22 23.64 10.45
CA ASP A 46 -10.20 24.57 10.93
C ASP A 46 -8.85 23.87 11.12
N ALA A 47 -8.85 22.65 11.65
CA ALA A 47 -7.65 21.83 11.80
C ALA A 47 -7.05 21.42 10.44
N ASP A 48 -7.88 21.05 9.48
CA ASP A 48 -7.45 20.72 8.12
C ASP A 48 -6.77 21.92 7.42
N ARG A 49 -7.35 23.12 7.54
CA ARG A 49 -6.70 24.34 7.01
C ARG A 49 -5.35 24.62 7.66
N VAL A 50 -5.23 24.42 8.97
CA VAL A 50 -3.97 24.59 9.70
C VAL A 50 -2.94 23.55 9.25
N LEU A 51 -3.36 22.29 9.03
CA LEU A 51 -2.49 21.23 8.51
C LEU A 51 -1.94 21.59 7.12
N GLN A 52 -2.83 21.95 6.19
CA GLN A 52 -2.44 22.33 4.82
C GLN A 52 -1.50 23.54 4.79
N GLU A 53 -1.73 24.53 5.65
CA GLU A 53 -0.83 25.69 5.78
C GLU A 53 0.55 25.26 6.31
N ALA A 54 0.58 24.43 7.35
CA ALA A 54 1.84 23.94 7.93
C ALA A 54 2.67 23.13 6.93
N GLU A 55 2.02 22.26 6.16
CA GLU A 55 2.64 21.49 5.08
C GLU A 55 3.20 22.39 3.97
N SER A 56 2.41 23.34 3.47
CA SER A 56 2.84 24.31 2.47
C SER A 56 4.08 25.08 2.94
N VAL A 57 4.10 25.47 4.22
CA VAL A 57 5.26 26.14 4.82
C VAL A 57 6.48 25.23 4.92
N LEU A 58 6.29 23.96 5.29
CA LEU A 58 7.36 22.96 5.38
C LEU A 58 8.02 22.73 4.02
N LEU A 59 7.22 22.55 2.97
CA LEU A 59 7.71 22.17 1.64
C LEU A 59 8.25 23.36 0.83
N ARG A 60 7.78 24.59 1.05
CA ARG A 60 8.19 25.77 0.24
C ARG A 60 9.42 26.52 0.74
N ASN A 61 9.65 26.56 2.05
CA ASN A 61 10.57 27.54 2.66
C ASN A 61 11.92 26.95 3.09
N LYS A 62 12.19 25.69 2.76
CA LYS A 62 13.37 24.93 3.22
C LYS A 62 14.18 24.43 2.03
N SER A 63 15.47 24.16 2.25
CA SER A 63 16.25 23.49 1.22
C SER A 63 15.74 22.05 1.06
N LEU A 64 15.79 21.55 -0.18
CA LEU A 64 15.31 20.20 -0.49
C LEU A 64 16.04 19.14 0.35
N ASP A 65 17.35 19.28 0.53
CA ASP A 65 18.17 18.35 1.32
C ASP A 65 17.77 18.33 2.81
N GLU A 66 17.43 19.48 3.39
CA GLU A 66 16.96 19.55 4.77
C GLU A 66 15.60 18.85 4.93
N VAL A 67 14.69 19.02 3.98
CA VAL A 67 13.38 18.36 4.00
C VAL A 67 13.54 16.86 3.86
N ILE A 68 14.34 16.39 2.88
CA ILE A 68 14.64 14.97 2.69
C ILE A 68 15.27 14.36 3.96
N ALA A 69 16.21 15.07 4.60
CA ALA A 69 16.86 14.60 5.81
C ALA A 69 15.92 14.55 7.02
N LEU A 70 15.01 15.52 7.13
CA LEU A 70 13.96 15.55 8.14
C LEU A 70 12.98 14.39 7.94
N LEU A 71 12.33 14.30 6.78
CA LEU A 71 11.31 13.30 6.50
C LEU A 71 11.87 11.87 6.66
N GLY A 72 13.08 11.61 6.14
CA GLY A 72 13.71 10.30 6.31
C GLY A 72 13.92 9.92 7.79
N ARG A 73 14.41 10.86 8.61
CA ARG A 73 14.59 10.61 10.06
C ARG A 73 13.25 10.42 10.77
N GLU A 74 12.24 11.23 10.47
CA GLU A 74 10.94 11.12 11.12
C GLU A 74 10.22 9.81 10.73
N THR A 75 10.41 9.33 9.49
CA THR A 75 9.95 7.99 9.07
C THR A 75 10.65 6.89 9.86
N GLU A 76 11.97 6.90 9.95
CA GLU A 76 12.73 5.95 10.76
C GLU A 76 12.27 5.98 12.23
N SER A 77 12.04 7.17 12.79
CA SER A 77 11.53 7.33 14.15
C SER A 77 10.12 6.76 14.29
N ALA A 78 9.20 7.06 13.36
CA ALA A 78 7.80 6.64 13.42
C ALA A 78 7.63 5.12 13.29
N LEU A 79 8.46 4.48 12.46
CA LEU A 79 8.51 3.01 12.33
C LEU A 79 8.89 2.31 13.65
N GLN A 80 9.68 2.97 14.51
CA GLN A 80 10.16 2.41 15.78
C GLN A 80 9.35 2.87 17.01
N MET A 81 8.23 3.57 16.82
CA MET A 81 7.45 4.08 17.94
C MET A 81 6.70 2.98 18.70
N GLU A 82 6.85 2.97 20.03
CA GLU A 82 6.07 2.10 20.93
C GLU A 82 4.58 2.49 20.96
N ASP A 83 4.28 3.79 20.94
CA ASP A 83 2.90 4.28 20.76
C ASP A 83 2.48 4.06 19.31
N ARG A 84 1.95 2.86 19.03
CA ARG A 84 1.50 2.49 17.68
C ARG A 84 0.39 3.37 17.14
N LYS A 85 -0.45 3.97 18.00
CA LYS A 85 -1.51 4.86 17.51
C LYS A 85 -0.90 6.14 16.93
N GLU A 86 0.04 6.73 17.64
CA GLU A 86 0.77 7.91 17.17
C GLU A 86 1.68 7.56 15.98
N GLY A 87 2.39 6.43 16.05
CA GLY A 87 3.26 5.94 14.97
C GLY A 87 2.49 5.75 13.66
N THR A 88 1.35 5.06 13.70
CA THR A 88 0.46 4.88 12.54
C THR A 88 -0.01 6.22 11.96
N MET A 89 -0.51 7.14 12.80
CA MET A 89 -0.95 8.47 12.35
C MET A 89 0.18 9.24 11.67
N ARG A 90 1.41 9.16 12.19
CA ARG A 90 2.58 9.81 11.58
C ARG A 90 2.97 9.17 10.27
N LEU A 91 2.99 7.85 10.19
CA LEU A 91 3.39 7.11 8.98
C LEU A 91 2.43 7.39 7.82
N GLU A 92 1.12 7.46 8.07
CA GLU A 92 0.14 7.90 7.06
C GLU A 92 0.46 9.30 6.52
N ARG A 93 0.75 10.27 7.41
CA ARG A 93 1.10 11.63 6.99
C ARG A 93 2.46 11.69 6.30
N LEU A 94 3.43 10.91 6.76
CA LEU A 94 4.77 10.84 6.18
C LEU A 94 4.75 10.20 4.79
N ALA A 95 3.85 9.25 4.52
CA ALA A 95 3.68 8.69 3.19
C ALA A 95 3.31 9.79 2.17
N ASP A 96 2.28 10.59 2.45
CA ASP A 96 1.88 11.71 1.58
C ASP A 96 3.02 12.73 1.41
N LEU A 97 3.66 13.16 2.51
CA LEU A 97 4.76 14.12 2.44
C LEU A 97 5.97 13.59 1.65
N CYS A 98 6.28 12.29 1.75
CA CYS A 98 7.38 11.68 0.99
C CYS A 98 7.05 11.62 -0.51
N ALA A 99 5.80 11.35 -0.91
CA ALA A 99 5.43 11.34 -2.33
C ALA A 99 5.57 12.72 -3.00
N GLN A 100 5.36 13.81 -2.24
CA GLN A 100 5.47 15.17 -2.74
C GLN A 100 6.93 15.66 -2.90
N VAL A 101 7.89 14.98 -2.27
CA VAL A 101 9.31 15.38 -2.29
C VAL A 101 10.09 14.45 -3.22
N PRO A 102 10.76 14.97 -4.27
CA PRO A 102 11.54 14.14 -5.16
C PRO A 102 12.83 13.70 -4.47
N GLY A 103 13.22 12.45 -4.69
CA GLY A 103 14.54 11.94 -4.35
C GLY A 103 14.52 10.47 -3.95
N PRO A 104 15.63 9.74 -4.20
CA PRO A 104 15.69 8.31 -3.93
C PRO A 104 15.42 7.94 -2.48
N ARG A 105 15.76 8.82 -1.53
CA ARG A 105 15.48 8.58 -0.10
C ARG A 105 13.98 8.62 0.22
N MET A 106 13.18 9.39 -0.52
CA MET A 106 11.73 9.44 -0.31
C MET A 106 11.06 8.19 -0.85
N THR A 107 11.49 7.69 -2.01
CA THR A 107 11.05 6.37 -2.50
C THR A 107 11.45 5.24 -1.55
N ASP A 108 12.69 5.25 -1.05
CA ASP A 108 13.15 4.24 -0.07
C ASP A 108 12.31 4.33 1.24
N ALA A 109 11.94 5.53 1.68
CA ALA A 109 11.07 5.74 2.83
C ALA A 109 9.64 5.21 2.59
N LEU A 110 9.04 5.49 1.44
CA LEU A 110 7.72 4.98 1.07
C LEU A 110 7.69 3.44 1.05
N ILE A 111 8.71 2.80 0.49
CA ILE A 111 8.84 1.32 0.50
C ILE A 111 8.97 0.80 1.94
N ALA A 112 9.69 1.50 2.82
CA ALA A 112 9.77 1.12 4.22
C ALA A 112 8.43 1.26 4.95
N ILE A 113 7.64 2.30 4.65
CA ILE A 113 6.28 2.50 5.20
C ILE A 113 5.32 1.43 4.67
N LEU A 114 5.43 1.04 3.40
CA LEU A 114 4.66 -0.05 2.79
C LEU A 114 4.93 -1.40 3.48
N ASN A 115 6.06 -1.53 4.20
CA ASN A 115 6.40 -2.73 4.95
C ASN A 115 5.86 -2.75 6.39
N ASP A 116 5.06 -1.75 6.79
CA ASP A 116 4.48 -1.70 8.14
C ASP A 116 3.40 -2.79 8.33
N ALA A 117 3.33 -3.33 9.55
CA ALA A 117 2.36 -4.38 9.89
C ALA A 117 0.90 -3.88 9.88
N GLU A 118 0.67 -2.58 10.12
CA GLU A 118 -0.66 -1.99 10.14
C GLU A 118 -1.20 -1.78 8.70
N PRO A 119 -2.32 -2.42 8.32
CA PRO A 119 -2.86 -2.35 6.96
C PRO A 119 -3.12 -0.93 6.46
N ARG A 120 -3.63 -0.03 7.30
CA ARG A 120 -3.93 1.35 6.86
C ARG A 120 -2.67 2.13 6.48
N VAL A 121 -1.53 1.83 7.12
CA VAL A 121 -0.24 2.45 6.79
C VAL A 121 0.24 1.96 5.44
N ARG A 122 0.08 0.67 5.16
CA ARG A 122 0.38 0.10 3.84
C ARG A 122 -0.48 0.70 2.74
N VAL A 123 -1.79 0.86 2.98
CA VAL A 123 -2.71 1.52 2.03
C VAL A 123 -2.22 2.93 1.70
N ALA A 124 -1.90 3.74 2.72
CA ALA A 124 -1.41 5.10 2.51
C ALA A 124 -0.08 5.13 1.71
N ALA A 125 0.85 4.21 2.01
CA ALA A 125 2.10 4.11 1.26
C ALA A 125 1.89 3.61 -0.17
N GLY A 126 0.99 2.65 -0.40
CA GLY A 126 0.65 2.15 -1.73
C GLY A 126 -0.03 3.21 -2.60
N GLU A 127 -0.93 4.01 -2.05
CA GLU A 127 -1.49 5.22 -2.70
C GLU A 127 -0.38 6.21 -3.06
N ALA A 128 0.45 6.57 -2.09
CA ALA A 128 1.57 7.50 -2.28
C ALA A 128 2.59 7.02 -3.34
N LEU A 129 2.88 5.71 -3.39
CA LEU A 129 3.75 5.11 -4.41
C LEU A 129 3.11 5.12 -5.80
N ARG A 130 1.79 4.91 -5.90
CA ARG A 130 1.06 5.04 -7.17
C ARG A 130 1.06 6.47 -7.68
N ASP A 131 0.78 7.44 -6.83
CA ASP A 131 0.84 8.86 -7.18
C ASP A 131 2.25 9.25 -7.64
N LEU A 132 3.29 8.84 -6.90
CA LEU A 132 4.68 8.98 -7.32
C LEU A 132 4.93 8.30 -8.68
N GLY A 133 4.38 7.12 -8.90
CA GLY A 133 4.52 6.35 -10.13
C GLY A 133 3.89 7.04 -11.35
N TYR A 134 2.68 7.57 -11.20
CA TYR A 134 1.98 8.29 -12.27
C TYR A 134 2.69 9.59 -12.67
N GLU A 135 3.35 10.27 -11.72
CA GLU A 135 4.09 11.50 -12.02
C GLU A 135 5.55 11.25 -12.44
N ARG A 136 6.20 10.28 -11.80
CA ARG A 136 7.66 10.09 -11.82
C ARG A 136 8.02 8.59 -11.78
N TYR A 137 7.44 7.79 -12.67
CA TYR A 137 7.67 6.34 -12.73
C TYR A 137 9.16 5.93 -12.69
N ALA A 138 10.04 6.63 -13.41
CA ALA A 138 11.48 6.32 -13.41
C ALA A 138 12.14 6.48 -12.03
N GLU A 139 11.57 7.30 -11.15
CA GLU A 139 12.02 7.42 -9.76
C GLU A 139 11.54 6.23 -8.92
N LEU A 140 10.26 5.89 -9.02
CA LEU A 140 9.66 4.71 -8.38
C LEU A 140 10.40 3.43 -8.77
N ALA A 141 10.57 3.20 -10.08
CA ALA A 141 11.24 2.02 -10.62
C ALA A 141 12.64 1.85 -10.04
N ARG A 142 13.43 2.93 -9.99
CA ARG A 142 14.77 2.90 -9.38
C ARG A 142 14.73 2.59 -7.89
N GLY A 143 13.69 3.01 -7.16
CA GLY A 143 13.51 2.65 -5.74
C GLY A 143 13.26 1.17 -5.56
N ILE A 144 12.37 0.61 -6.39
CA ILE A 144 12.06 -0.82 -6.39
C ILE A 144 13.29 -1.65 -6.78
N GLU A 145 14.03 -1.22 -7.81
CA GLU A 145 15.29 -1.86 -8.21
C GLU A 145 16.30 -1.89 -7.06
N ARG A 146 16.47 -0.77 -6.33
CA ARG A 146 17.34 -0.70 -5.15
C ARG A 146 16.89 -1.65 -4.04
N ALA A 147 15.59 -1.79 -3.81
CA ALA A 147 15.05 -2.71 -2.81
C ALA A 147 15.36 -4.17 -3.18
N LEU A 148 15.11 -4.55 -4.44
CA LEU A 148 15.45 -5.87 -4.98
C LEU A 148 16.96 -6.15 -4.94
N ASP A 149 17.80 -5.20 -5.33
CA ASP A 149 19.26 -5.34 -5.33
C ASP A 149 19.83 -5.55 -3.91
N ARG A 150 19.14 -5.02 -2.89
CA ARG A 150 19.49 -5.21 -1.48
C ARG A 150 18.90 -6.50 -0.88
N ASN A 151 18.19 -7.31 -1.67
CA ASN A 151 17.41 -8.45 -1.21
C ASN A 151 16.47 -8.08 -0.05
N ALA A 152 15.75 -6.96 -0.20
CA ALA A 152 14.72 -6.56 0.77
C ALA A 152 13.64 -7.65 0.86
N ASP A 153 13.02 -7.76 2.04
CA ASP A 153 11.98 -8.72 2.36
C ASP A 153 10.78 -8.05 3.07
N GLY A 154 9.77 -8.85 3.38
CA GLY A 154 8.54 -8.41 4.03
C GLY A 154 7.40 -8.10 3.07
N VAL A 155 6.28 -7.64 3.63
CA VAL A 155 5.00 -7.43 2.94
C VAL A 155 5.13 -6.45 1.77
N ALA A 156 6.00 -5.43 1.89
CA ALA A 156 6.21 -4.48 0.80
C ALA A 156 6.61 -5.17 -0.52
N MET A 157 7.40 -6.24 -0.46
CA MET A 157 7.85 -6.95 -1.66
C MET A 157 6.70 -7.68 -2.39
N SER A 158 5.63 -8.04 -1.68
CA SER A 158 4.42 -8.62 -2.28
C SER A 158 3.44 -7.54 -2.76
N GLU A 159 3.53 -6.31 -2.25
CA GLU A 159 2.65 -5.19 -2.65
C GLU A 159 3.17 -4.43 -3.89
N LEU A 160 4.50 -4.32 -4.04
CA LEU A 160 5.12 -3.57 -5.13
C LEU A 160 4.79 -4.08 -6.56
N PRO A 161 4.68 -5.40 -6.83
CA PRO A 161 4.21 -5.88 -8.13
C PRO A 161 2.83 -5.32 -8.52
N TRP A 162 1.90 -5.25 -7.57
CA TRP A 162 0.56 -4.69 -7.79
C TRP A 162 0.61 -3.20 -8.11
N VAL A 163 1.42 -2.43 -7.38
CA VAL A 163 1.66 -1.01 -7.67
C VAL A 163 2.14 -0.84 -9.12
N LEU A 164 3.09 -1.66 -9.57
CA LEU A 164 3.60 -1.62 -10.94
C LEU A 164 2.53 -1.98 -11.99
N ALA A 165 1.72 -3.03 -11.73
CA ALA A 165 0.65 -3.46 -12.62
C ALA A 165 -0.49 -2.44 -12.73
N GLU A 166 -0.81 -1.72 -11.64
CA GLU A 166 -1.83 -0.69 -11.65
C GLU A 166 -1.37 0.59 -12.37
N ILE A 167 -0.09 0.95 -12.23
CA ILE A 167 0.49 2.05 -13.00
C ILE A 167 0.56 1.70 -14.50
N ALA A 168 0.85 0.43 -14.82
CA ALA A 168 0.86 -0.12 -16.18
C ALA A 168 1.79 0.61 -17.17
N GLU A 169 2.91 1.15 -16.69
CA GLU A 169 3.94 1.72 -17.55
C GLU A 169 4.57 0.62 -18.42
N PRO A 170 4.94 0.87 -19.70
CA PRO A 170 5.43 -0.18 -20.60
C PRO A 170 6.67 -0.93 -20.09
N SER A 171 7.46 -0.30 -19.21
CA SER A 171 8.64 -0.92 -18.59
C SER A 171 8.35 -1.69 -17.29
N ALA A 172 7.11 -1.69 -16.81
CA ALA A 172 6.68 -2.42 -15.62
C ALA A 172 6.88 -3.93 -15.76
N LEU A 173 6.60 -4.50 -16.95
CA LEU A 173 6.79 -5.93 -17.21
C LEU A 173 8.20 -6.42 -16.83
N ALA A 174 9.23 -5.71 -17.30
CA ALA A 174 10.62 -6.07 -17.04
C ALA A 174 10.97 -6.00 -15.55
N LEU A 175 10.36 -5.08 -14.82
CA LEU A 175 10.58 -4.92 -13.38
C LEU A 175 9.80 -5.96 -12.57
N ILE A 176 8.54 -6.23 -12.90
CA ILE A 176 7.72 -7.28 -12.27
C ILE A 176 8.39 -8.65 -12.42
N ARG A 177 8.98 -8.95 -13.59
CA ARG A 177 9.76 -10.19 -13.82
C ARG A 177 10.83 -10.43 -12.76
N ARG A 178 11.45 -9.38 -12.21
CA ARG A 178 12.48 -9.54 -11.17
C ARG A 178 11.91 -10.10 -9.86
N PHE A 179 10.63 -9.89 -9.57
CA PHE A 179 9.98 -10.42 -8.38
C PHE A 179 9.67 -11.92 -8.49
N LEU A 180 9.54 -12.46 -9.70
CA LEU A 180 9.37 -13.92 -9.92
C LEU A 180 10.55 -14.74 -9.39
N ASP A 181 11.74 -14.15 -9.35
CA ASP A 181 12.96 -14.80 -8.87
C ASP A 181 13.18 -14.57 -7.36
N HIS A 182 12.24 -13.93 -6.67
CA HIS A 182 12.32 -13.72 -5.24
C HIS A 182 12.21 -15.04 -4.46
N SER A 183 12.92 -15.12 -3.33
CA SER A 183 13.00 -16.36 -2.52
C SER A 183 11.68 -16.69 -1.80
N SER A 184 10.89 -15.67 -1.45
CA SER A 184 9.56 -15.83 -0.85
C SER A 184 8.54 -16.25 -1.91
N PRO A 185 7.80 -17.36 -1.70
CA PRO A 185 6.68 -17.77 -2.55
C PRO A 185 5.60 -16.69 -2.65
N ASP A 186 5.28 -15.98 -1.57
CA ASP A 186 4.22 -14.96 -1.56
C ASP A 186 4.56 -13.78 -2.48
N VAL A 187 5.84 -13.42 -2.58
CA VAL A 187 6.32 -12.37 -3.49
C VAL A 187 6.24 -12.84 -4.95
N ALA A 188 6.59 -14.11 -5.20
CA ALA A 188 6.47 -14.68 -6.53
C ALA A 188 4.99 -14.82 -6.97
N ALA A 189 4.08 -15.16 -6.05
CA ALA A 189 2.64 -15.17 -6.30
C ALA A 189 2.13 -13.79 -6.68
N ALA A 190 2.46 -12.76 -5.90
CA ALA A 190 2.07 -11.38 -6.22
C ALA A 190 2.60 -10.94 -7.60
N ALA A 191 3.80 -11.38 -7.98
CA ALA A 191 4.34 -11.11 -9.31
C ALA A 191 3.54 -11.85 -10.42
N ILE A 192 3.15 -13.11 -10.21
CA ILE A 192 2.30 -13.87 -11.15
C ILE A 192 0.96 -13.16 -11.35
N GLU A 193 0.30 -12.75 -10.27
CA GLU A 193 -0.99 -12.06 -10.32
C GLU A 193 -0.88 -10.68 -10.97
N ALA A 194 0.17 -9.92 -10.65
CA ALA A 194 0.48 -8.64 -11.29
C ALA A 194 0.70 -8.78 -12.81
N LEU A 195 1.37 -9.86 -13.26
CA LEU A 195 1.54 -10.15 -14.68
C LEU A 195 0.22 -10.49 -15.37
N ALA A 196 -0.65 -11.25 -14.70
CA ALA A 196 -1.99 -11.55 -15.19
C ALA A 196 -2.82 -10.26 -15.34
N GLN A 197 -2.74 -9.34 -14.37
CA GLN A 197 -3.42 -8.04 -14.42
C GLN A 197 -2.88 -7.15 -15.56
N LEU A 198 -1.56 -7.12 -15.77
CA LEU A 198 -0.96 -6.32 -16.85
C LEU A 198 -1.46 -6.77 -18.23
N ALA A 199 -1.89 -8.03 -18.34
CA ALA A 199 -2.45 -8.63 -19.55
C ALA A 199 -1.50 -8.57 -20.77
N ASP A 200 -0.18 -8.55 -20.52
CA ASP A 200 0.83 -8.51 -21.57
C ASP A 200 1.17 -9.95 -22.04
N PRO A 201 0.93 -10.29 -23.32
CA PRO A 201 1.27 -11.61 -23.87
C PRO A 201 2.76 -11.97 -23.76
N GLU A 202 3.65 -10.99 -23.60
CA GLU A 202 5.07 -11.27 -23.36
C GLU A 202 5.33 -11.98 -22.02
N ALA A 203 4.40 -11.88 -21.05
CA ALA A 203 4.51 -12.55 -19.76
C ALA A 203 4.23 -14.07 -19.83
N LEU A 204 3.71 -14.58 -20.94
CA LEU A 204 3.31 -15.99 -21.07
C LEU A 204 4.44 -16.96 -20.71
N ALA A 205 5.63 -16.76 -21.29
CA ALA A 205 6.77 -17.64 -21.02
C ALA A 205 7.23 -17.60 -19.55
N ASP A 206 7.05 -16.45 -18.88
CA ASP A 206 7.38 -16.29 -17.46
C ASP A 206 6.39 -17.09 -16.60
N LEU A 207 5.09 -17.01 -16.90
CA LEU A 207 4.04 -17.76 -16.21
C LEU A 207 4.17 -19.26 -16.42
N GLU A 208 4.48 -19.71 -17.65
CA GLU A 208 4.65 -21.13 -17.97
C GLU A 208 5.74 -21.81 -17.13
N ARG A 209 6.76 -21.06 -16.69
CA ARG A 209 7.84 -21.56 -15.82
C ARG A 209 7.32 -22.08 -14.47
N PHE A 210 6.22 -21.51 -13.99
CA PHE A 210 5.68 -21.82 -12.68
C PHE A 210 4.66 -22.95 -12.71
N VAL A 211 4.23 -23.41 -13.88
CA VAL A 211 3.25 -24.51 -13.96
C VAL A 211 3.83 -25.77 -13.30
N GLY A 212 3.06 -26.35 -12.38
CA GLY A 212 3.48 -27.48 -11.54
C GLY A 212 4.41 -27.11 -10.38
N ASP A 213 4.67 -25.82 -10.14
CA ASP A 213 5.37 -25.36 -8.95
C ASP A 213 4.51 -25.62 -7.71
N SER A 214 5.02 -26.48 -6.81
CA SER A 214 4.30 -26.96 -5.63
C SER A 214 4.49 -26.10 -4.39
N ARG A 215 5.20 -24.96 -4.50
CA ARG A 215 5.32 -24.02 -3.38
C ARG A 215 3.94 -23.45 -3.07
N VAL A 216 3.51 -23.67 -1.82
CA VAL A 216 2.21 -23.22 -1.31
C VAL A 216 2.29 -21.75 -0.95
N VAL A 217 1.24 -21.02 -1.29
CA VAL A 217 1.01 -19.63 -0.89
C VAL A 217 -0.35 -19.51 -0.22
N LEU A 218 -0.44 -18.54 0.69
CA LEU A 218 -1.69 -18.21 1.38
C LEU A 218 -2.25 -16.94 0.77
N ILE A 219 -3.47 -17.03 0.25
CA ILE A 219 -4.20 -15.85 -0.22
C ILE A 219 -5.18 -15.50 0.89
N GLU A 220 -4.93 -14.36 1.53
CA GLU A 220 -5.84 -13.77 2.51
C GLU A 220 -6.93 -13.01 1.75
N ASP A 221 -8.13 -13.57 1.67
CA ASP A 221 -9.34 -12.83 1.27
C ASP A 221 -10.15 -12.53 2.54
N PHE A 222 -11.02 -11.51 2.51
CA PHE A 222 -11.65 -10.84 3.66
C PHE A 222 -12.17 -11.73 4.82
N GLU A 223 -12.48 -12.99 4.57
CA GLU A 223 -13.09 -13.91 5.54
C GLU A 223 -12.47 -15.32 5.55
N ASP A 224 -11.60 -15.67 4.59
CA ASP A 224 -11.07 -17.03 4.43
C ASP A 224 -9.59 -17.02 3.97
N GLU A 225 -8.78 -17.91 4.57
CA GLU A 225 -7.44 -18.22 4.08
C GLU A 225 -7.53 -19.33 3.03
N THR A 226 -7.31 -18.97 1.76
CA THR A 226 -7.26 -19.96 0.68
C THR A 226 -5.82 -20.40 0.47
N LYS A 227 -5.60 -21.72 0.46
CA LYS A 227 -4.32 -22.32 0.12
C LYS A 227 -4.32 -22.65 -1.36
N THR A 228 -3.33 -22.13 -2.07
CA THR A 228 -3.06 -22.48 -3.46
C THR A 228 -1.57 -22.70 -3.64
N THR A 229 -1.16 -23.11 -4.83
CA THR A 229 0.24 -23.23 -5.22
C THR A 229 0.60 -22.20 -6.27
N LEU A 230 1.89 -21.90 -6.40
CA LEU A 230 2.37 -21.06 -7.50
C LEU A 230 2.02 -21.65 -8.88
N GLY A 231 1.96 -22.98 -8.99
CA GLY A 231 1.53 -23.66 -10.21
C GLY A 231 0.07 -23.42 -10.55
N GLU A 232 -0.83 -23.55 -9.58
CA GLU A 232 -2.26 -23.27 -9.78
C GLU A 232 -2.48 -21.79 -10.13
N LEU A 233 -1.81 -20.86 -9.43
CA LEU A 233 -1.85 -19.43 -9.77
C LEU A 233 -1.35 -19.14 -11.19
N ALA A 234 -0.27 -19.78 -11.60
CA ALA A 234 0.27 -19.61 -12.95
C ALA A 234 -0.68 -20.15 -14.02
N GLU A 235 -1.37 -21.27 -13.75
CA GLU A 235 -2.40 -21.81 -14.65
C GLU A 235 -3.59 -20.85 -14.77
N GLU A 236 -4.10 -20.32 -13.66
CA GLU A 236 -5.17 -19.32 -13.65
C GLU A 236 -4.76 -18.05 -14.43
N ALA A 237 -3.54 -17.55 -14.20
CA ALA A 237 -2.99 -16.40 -14.92
C ALA A 237 -2.90 -16.67 -16.43
N LEU A 238 -2.44 -17.84 -16.85
CA LEU A 238 -2.39 -18.24 -18.26
C LEU A 238 -3.80 -18.31 -18.88
N GLU A 239 -4.78 -18.84 -18.14
CA GLU A 239 -6.18 -18.88 -18.59
C GLU A 239 -6.76 -17.48 -18.78
N MET A 240 -6.48 -16.53 -17.87
CA MET A 240 -6.88 -15.13 -18.01
C MET A 240 -6.32 -14.49 -19.29
N LEU A 241 -5.11 -14.89 -19.71
CA LEU A 241 -4.47 -14.45 -20.96
C LEU A 241 -4.96 -15.24 -22.19
N GLY A 242 -5.92 -16.14 -22.04
CA GLY A 242 -6.54 -16.90 -23.12
C GLY A 242 -5.83 -18.21 -23.48
N VAL A 243 -4.85 -18.66 -22.69
CA VAL A 243 -4.19 -19.96 -22.84
C VAL A 243 -5.00 -21.00 -22.07
N ARG A 244 -5.90 -21.71 -22.75
CA ARG A 244 -6.63 -22.85 -22.14
C ARG A 244 -5.77 -24.10 -22.16
N ARG A 245 -5.51 -24.67 -20.97
CA ARG A 245 -4.91 -25.99 -20.81
C ARG A 245 -6.01 -27.02 -20.52
N GLU A 246 -5.95 -28.18 -21.16
CA GLU A 246 -6.87 -29.27 -20.82
C GLU A 246 -6.44 -29.87 -19.47
N PRO A 247 -7.39 -30.19 -18.56
CA PRO A 247 -7.02 -30.84 -17.29
C PRO A 247 -6.37 -32.20 -17.58
N VAL A 248 -5.23 -32.44 -16.93
CA VAL A 248 -4.46 -33.71 -17.02
C VAL A 248 -5.17 -34.82 -16.25
#